data_AF-A0AAX1PF30-F1
#
_entry.id   AF-A0AAX1PF30-F1
#
_cell.length_a   1.000
_cell.length_b   1.000
_cell.length_c   1.000
_cell.angle_alpha   90.00
_cell.angle_beta   90.00
_cell.angle_gamma   90.00
#
_symmetry.space_group_name_H-M   'P 1'
#
loop_
_entity.id
_entity.type
_entity.pdbx_description
1 polymer ?
#
loop_
_entity_poly.entity_id
_entity_poly.type
_entity_poly.pdbx_seq_one_letter_code
_entity_poly.pdbx_strand_id
1 'polypeptide(L)'
;MRNVARKGDPTSTGGMIQEGDSSWLSEGSPTTYIGMIATCPACKVGQGPIVAVGPRSIIGPGGPVALQGDYVACGCPSMSNVILPAQGTTVGDNMGPRAKTASTPVEPPASTLADSQPASALADSVTTPLVPKPLPLVDLLETRIGIFFDGTQNNMHNSKLREQCERASDAVCSSIEKLIGAGTSYDNQGGIALC
;
A
#
# COMPACT_ATOMS: atom_id res chain seq x y z
N MET A 1 -11.13 -2.46 -2.35
CA MET A 1 -10.90 -3.44 -1.27
C MET A 1 -10.14 -4.59 -1.88
N ARG A 2 -9.06 -5.06 -1.25
CA ARG A 2 -8.22 -6.15 -1.78
C ARG A 2 -8.11 -7.26 -0.74
N ASN A 3 -8.08 -8.51 -1.18
CA ASN A 3 -7.96 -9.63 -0.28
C ASN A 3 -6.52 -9.78 0.21
N VAL A 4 -6.36 -10.22 1.46
CA VAL A 4 -5.06 -10.58 2.04
C VAL A 4 -4.50 -11.81 1.32
N ALA A 5 -3.22 -11.73 0.93
CA ALA A 5 -2.49 -12.85 0.37
C ALA A 5 -1.94 -13.75 1.47
N ARG A 6 -1.97 -15.06 1.22
CA ARG A 6 -1.61 -16.10 2.18
C ARG A 6 -0.71 -17.13 1.51
N LYS A 7 0.03 -17.87 2.33
CA LYS A 7 0.78 -19.03 1.87
C LYS A 7 -0.16 -20.02 1.17
N GLY A 8 0.23 -20.45 -0.03
CA GLY A 8 -0.56 -21.35 -0.88
C GLY A 8 -1.50 -20.66 -1.86
N ASP A 9 -1.72 -19.34 -1.75
CA ASP A 9 -2.53 -18.65 -2.75
C ASP A 9 -1.84 -18.68 -4.14
N PRO A 10 -2.61 -18.88 -5.21
CA PRO A 10 -2.07 -18.99 -6.55
C PRO A 10 -1.66 -17.63 -7.12
N THR A 11 -0.82 -17.70 -8.15
CA THR A 11 -0.38 -16.56 -8.96
C THR A 11 -0.87 -16.71 -10.40
N SER A 12 -0.96 -15.62 -11.15
CA SER A 12 -1.47 -15.61 -12.53
C SER A 12 -0.66 -16.45 -13.52
N THR A 13 0.59 -16.78 -13.17
CA THR A 13 1.45 -17.65 -13.99
C THR A 13 1.32 -19.14 -13.66
N GLY A 14 0.42 -19.51 -12.74
CA GLY A 14 0.26 -20.89 -12.27
C GLY A 14 1.24 -21.29 -11.15
N GLY A 15 2.04 -20.35 -10.63
CA GLY A 15 2.81 -20.53 -9.41
C GLY A 15 1.97 -20.30 -8.15
N MET A 16 2.60 -20.35 -6.98
CA MET A 16 1.95 -20.19 -5.68
C MET A 16 2.87 -19.51 -4.66
N ILE A 17 2.28 -18.87 -3.66
CA ILE A 17 3.03 -18.29 -2.54
C ILE A 17 3.59 -19.40 -1.64
N GLN A 18 4.89 -19.36 -1.36
CA GLN A 18 5.59 -20.41 -0.59
C GLN A 18 5.72 -20.08 0.89
N GLU A 19 5.84 -18.78 1.19
CA GLU A 19 6.16 -18.27 2.51
C GLU A 19 4.96 -17.54 3.12
N GLY A 20 4.88 -17.61 4.45
CA GLY A 20 3.88 -16.93 5.24
C GLY A 20 4.19 -17.09 6.73
N ASP A 21 3.65 -16.18 7.52
CA ASP A 21 3.84 -16.09 8.95
C ASP A 21 2.79 -16.92 9.68
N SER A 22 3.25 -17.98 10.35
CA SER A 22 2.38 -18.89 11.10
C SER A 22 1.82 -18.27 12.38
N SER A 23 2.37 -17.15 12.85
CA SER A 23 1.84 -16.41 14.00
C SER A 23 0.56 -15.63 13.67
N TRP A 24 0.37 -15.27 12.38
CA TRP A 24 -0.84 -14.59 11.90
C TRP A 24 -1.52 -15.42 10.83
N LEU A 25 -2.58 -16.11 11.22
CA LEU A 25 -3.43 -16.87 10.32
C LEU A 25 -4.57 -16.01 9.77
N SER A 26 -4.74 -16.02 8.45
CA SER A 26 -5.91 -15.48 7.77
C SER A 26 -6.67 -16.65 7.15
N GLU A 27 -7.93 -16.86 7.55
CA GLU A 27 -8.75 -17.98 7.05
C GLU A 27 -8.00 -19.34 7.16
N GLY A 28 -7.37 -19.58 8.31
CA GLY A 28 -6.64 -20.82 8.62
C GLY A 28 -5.28 -21.00 7.94
N SER A 29 -4.84 -20.06 7.08
CA SER A 29 -3.54 -20.13 6.38
C SER A 29 -2.60 -19.00 6.80
N PRO A 30 -1.27 -19.23 6.86
CA PRO A 30 -0.29 -18.20 7.20
C PRO A 30 -0.37 -16.97 6.30
N THR A 31 -0.39 -15.78 6.90
CA THR A 31 -0.44 -14.51 6.17
C THR A 31 0.92 -14.18 5.56
N THR A 32 0.93 -13.66 4.33
CA THR A 32 2.16 -13.37 3.61
C THR A 32 2.46 -11.87 3.59
N TYR A 33 3.74 -11.50 3.69
CA TYR A 33 4.20 -10.11 3.64
C TYR A 33 4.87 -9.77 2.30
N ILE A 34 4.99 -8.47 2.02
CA ILE A 34 5.83 -7.98 0.93
C ILE A 34 7.28 -8.44 1.17
N GLY A 35 7.94 -8.89 0.10
CA GLY A 35 9.30 -9.43 0.14
C GLY A 35 9.38 -10.95 0.29
N MET A 36 8.31 -11.60 0.77
CA MET A 36 8.24 -13.06 0.84
C MET A 36 8.19 -13.71 -0.55
N ILE A 37 8.60 -14.97 -0.63
CA ILE A 37 8.79 -15.68 -1.89
C ILE A 37 7.51 -16.36 -2.41
N ALA A 38 7.29 -16.19 -3.72
CA ALA A 38 6.31 -16.94 -4.50
C ALA A 38 6.97 -17.59 -5.73
N THR A 39 6.45 -18.73 -6.18
CA THR A 39 6.93 -19.43 -7.36
C THR A 39 6.34 -18.86 -8.65
N CYS A 40 7.04 -19.08 -9.76
CA CYS A 40 6.66 -18.69 -11.10
C CYS A 40 7.15 -19.74 -12.11
N PRO A 41 6.31 -20.67 -12.56
CA PRO A 41 6.70 -21.70 -13.53
C PRO A 41 6.89 -21.13 -14.95
N ALA A 42 6.47 -19.89 -15.21
CA ALA A 42 6.58 -19.25 -16.52
C ALA A 42 7.99 -18.71 -16.85
N CYS A 43 8.87 -18.58 -15.86
CA CYS A 43 10.21 -18.01 -16.04
C CYS A 43 11.33 -18.95 -15.63
N LYS A 44 12.54 -18.69 -16.14
CA LYS A 44 13.73 -19.49 -15.82
C LYS A 44 14.17 -19.38 -14.36
N VAL A 45 13.90 -18.24 -13.71
CA VAL A 45 14.26 -18.02 -12.30
C VAL A 45 13.37 -18.87 -11.38
N GLY A 46 12.14 -19.15 -11.78
CA GLY A 46 11.25 -20.08 -11.08
C GLY A 46 10.59 -19.51 -9.81
N GLN A 47 11.10 -18.42 -9.23
CA GLN A 47 10.58 -17.81 -8.01
C GLN A 47 11.03 -16.35 -7.87
N GLY A 48 10.37 -15.59 -7.00
CA GLY A 48 10.79 -14.23 -6.67
C GLY A 48 10.05 -13.64 -5.48
N PRO A 49 10.52 -12.50 -4.95
CA PRO A 49 9.85 -11.80 -3.86
C PRO A 49 8.58 -11.11 -4.34
N ILE A 50 7.59 -11.02 -3.46
CA ILE A 50 6.36 -10.28 -3.69
C ILE A 50 6.62 -8.79 -3.55
N VAL A 51 6.15 -8.01 -4.52
CA VAL A 51 6.31 -6.56 -4.58
C VAL A 51 4.95 -5.89 -4.54
N ALA A 52 4.91 -4.87 -3.70
CA ALA A 52 3.77 -4.04 -3.43
C ALA A 52 3.24 -3.29 -4.66
N VAL A 53 1.92 -3.36 -4.89
CA VAL A 53 1.21 -2.49 -5.83
C VAL A 53 0.14 -1.70 -5.08
N GLY A 54 0.23 -0.38 -5.16
CA GLY A 54 -0.76 0.53 -4.55
C GLY A 54 -0.73 0.61 -3.02
N PRO A 55 -1.65 1.39 -2.42
CA PRO A 55 -1.69 1.64 -0.99
C PRO A 55 -2.21 0.44 -0.20
N ARG A 56 -1.77 0.34 1.05
CA ARG A 56 -2.22 -0.66 2.04
C ARG A 56 -2.15 -0.05 3.44
N SER A 57 -3.11 -0.40 4.28
CA SER A 57 -3.23 0.07 5.67
C SER A 57 -2.76 -0.97 6.69
N ILE A 58 -2.66 -2.22 6.28
CA ILE A 58 -2.35 -3.34 7.18
C ILE A 58 -0.85 -3.59 7.23
N ILE A 59 -0.31 -3.55 8.44
CA ILE A 59 1.09 -3.83 8.76
C ILE A 59 1.08 -4.90 9.83
N GLY A 60 1.71 -6.03 9.54
CA GLY A 60 1.92 -7.08 10.52
C GLY A 60 3.32 -7.08 11.12
N PRO A 61 3.61 -8.03 12.00
CA PRO A 61 4.91 -8.14 12.66
C PRO A 61 6.07 -8.32 11.68
N GLY A 62 5.84 -8.95 10.53
CA GLY A 62 6.82 -9.07 9.44
C GLY A 62 6.82 -7.91 8.43
N GLY A 63 6.02 -6.86 8.66
CA GLY A 63 5.94 -5.68 7.80
C GLY A 63 4.63 -5.59 7.00
N PRO A 64 4.62 -4.88 5.86
CA PRO A 64 3.42 -4.68 5.07
C PRO A 64 2.90 -6.01 4.52
N VAL A 65 1.61 -6.26 4.69
CA VAL A 65 0.96 -7.49 4.21
C VAL A 65 0.80 -7.44 2.69
N ALA A 66 1.07 -8.57 2.03
CA ALA A 66 0.85 -8.74 0.61
C ALA A 66 -0.65 -8.86 0.33
N LEU A 67 -1.11 -8.22 -0.75
CA LEU A 67 -2.51 -8.16 -1.12
C LEU A 67 -2.73 -8.71 -2.53
N GLN A 68 -3.99 -9.04 -2.83
CA GLN A 68 -4.43 -9.27 -4.19
C GLN A 68 -3.94 -8.17 -5.13
N GLY A 69 -3.45 -8.55 -6.31
CA GLY A 69 -2.95 -7.57 -7.27
C GLY A 69 -1.49 -7.16 -7.08
N ASP A 70 -0.85 -7.52 -5.96
CA ASP A 70 0.60 -7.38 -5.81
C ASP A 70 1.30 -8.39 -6.74
N TYR A 71 2.49 -8.05 -7.24
CA TYR A 71 3.18 -8.84 -8.27
C TYR A 71 4.43 -9.54 -7.74
N VAL A 72 4.85 -10.61 -8.39
CA VAL A 72 6.05 -11.38 -8.03
C VAL A 72 7.21 -10.94 -8.92
N ALA A 73 8.30 -10.46 -8.32
CA ALA A 73 9.51 -10.05 -9.02
C ALA A 73 10.42 -11.25 -9.35
N CYS A 74 9.89 -12.21 -10.12
CA CYS A 74 10.59 -13.43 -10.55
C CYS A 74 11.43 -13.26 -11.84
N GLY A 75 11.59 -12.03 -12.34
CA GLY A 75 12.31 -11.76 -13.59
C GLY A 75 11.45 -11.78 -14.86
N CYS A 76 10.16 -12.11 -14.76
CA CYS A 76 9.18 -11.75 -15.78
C CYS A 76 9.01 -10.23 -15.88
N PRO A 77 8.42 -9.70 -16.97
CA PRO A 77 7.98 -8.32 -17.03
C PRO A 77 7.14 -7.94 -15.80
N SER A 78 7.33 -6.72 -15.30
CA SER A 78 6.55 -6.21 -14.16
C SER A 78 5.05 -6.40 -14.39
N MET A 79 4.32 -6.78 -13.34
CA MET A 79 2.87 -7.02 -13.38
C MET A 79 2.41 -8.22 -14.24
N SER A 80 3.29 -9.03 -14.81
CA SER A 80 2.85 -10.24 -15.54
C SER A 80 2.53 -11.42 -14.61
N ASN A 81 3.15 -11.45 -13.42
CA ASN A 81 2.88 -12.46 -12.40
C ASN A 81 2.26 -11.80 -11.17
N VAL A 82 0.95 -12.00 -10.98
CA VAL A 82 0.14 -11.29 -9.97
C VAL A 82 -0.51 -12.28 -9.03
N ILE A 83 -0.64 -11.92 -7.76
CA ILE A 83 -1.29 -12.75 -6.74
C ILE A 83 -2.80 -12.77 -6.95
N LEU A 84 -3.35 -13.97 -6.98
CA LEU A 84 -4.77 -14.27 -7.13
C LEU A 84 -5.23 -15.03 -5.87
N PRO A 85 -5.48 -14.36 -4.74
CA PRO A 85 -5.84 -15.04 -3.51
C PRO A 85 -7.14 -15.82 -3.71
N ALA A 86 -7.09 -17.12 -3.40
CA ALA A 86 -8.21 -18.04 -3.65
C ALA A 86 -9.37 -17.78 -2.68
N GLN A 87 -9.05 -17.30 -1.48
CA GLN A 87 -9.96 -16.93 -0.40
C GLN A 87 -9.27 -15.85 0.44
N GLY A 88 -10.02 -15.06 1.21
CA GLY A 88 -9.37 -14.20 2.20
C GLY A 88 -10.20 -13.04 2.71
N THR A 89 -9.78 -12.52 3.86
CA THR A 89 -10.26 -11.29 4.45
C THR A 89 -10.02 -10.12 3.50
N THR A 90 -11.08 -9.42 3.11
CA THR A 90 -10.99 -8.18 2.35
C THR A 90 -10.54 -7.05 3.26
N VAL A 91 -9.50 -6.34 2.88
CA VAL A 91 -9.06 -5.13 3.58
C VAL A 91 -9.26 -3.91 2.70
N GLY A 92 -9.60 -2.79 3.34
CA GLY A 92 -9.70 -1.50 2.70
C GLY A 92 -8.33 -1.06 2.19
N ASP A 93 -8.20 -0.95 0.88
CA ASP A 93 -7.28 0.00 0.27
C ASP A 93 -7.82 1.40 0.58
N ASN A 94 -6.98 2.31 1.08
CA ASN A 94 -7.37 3.71 1.33
C ASN A 94 -7.63 4.49 0.00
N MET A 95 -8.09 3.81 -1.05
CA MET A 95 -8.76 4.45 -2.18
C MET A 95 -10.23 4.61 -1.77
N GLY A 96 -10.73 5.85 -1.75
CA GLY A 96 -12.14 6.14 -1.49
C GLY A 96 -13.10 5.32 -2.38
N PRO A 97 -14.41 5.35 -2.07
CA PRO A 97 -15.39 4.42 -2.66
C PRO A 97 -15.36 4.47 -4.19
N ARG A 98 -14.89 3.38 -4.78
CA ARG A 98 -14.98 3.13 -6.22
C ARG A 98 -16.29 2.40 -6.45
N ALA A 99 -17.24 3.06 -7.11
CA ALA A 99 -18.54 2.50 -7.42
C ALA A 99 -18.39 1.14 -8.10
N LYS A 100 -18.99 0.10 -7.52
CA LYS A 100 -18.98 -1.25 -8.09
C LYS A 100 -19.97 -1.29 -9.26
N THR A 101 -19.49 -1.19 -10.49
CA THR A 101 -20.25 -1.70 -11.63
C THR A 101 -20.18 -3.22 -11.57
N ALA A 102 -21.33 -3.84 -11.28
CA ALA A 102 -21.48 -5.28 -11.32
C ALA A 102 -21.35 -5.76 -12.77
N SER A 103 -20.27 -6.49 -13.08
CA SER A 103 -20.20 -7.29 -14.29
C SER A 103 -20.42 -8.74 -13.90
N THR A 104 -21.58 -9.25 -14.29
CA THR A 104 -21.96 -10.65 -14.23
C THR A 104 -20.99 -11.51 -15.07
N PRO A 105 -20.74 -12.78 -14.70
CA PRO A 105 -19.92 -13.70 -15.48
C PRO A 105 -20.65 -14.10 -16.77
N VAL A 106 -19.99 -14.00 -17.93
CA VAL A 106 -20.39 -14.67 -19.16
C VAL A 106 -19.26 -15.61 -19.56
N GLU A 107 -19.58 -16.90 -19.56
CA GLU A 107 -18.77 -18.02 -20.06
C GLU A 107 -18.74 -18.02 -21.61
N PRO A 108 -17.67 -18.49 -22.27
CA PRO A 108 -17.43 -18.25 -23.69
C PRO A 108 -17.97 -19.35 -24.62
N PRO A 109 -18.15 -19.06 -25.91
CA PRO A 109 -17.88 -20.04 -26.94
C PRO A 109 -16.81 -19.59 -27.94
N ALA A 110 -16.19 -20.61 -28.52
CA ALA A 110 -14.95 -20.62 -29.27
C ALA A 110 -15.04 -20.12 -30.73
N SER A 111 -13.86 -19.67 -31.21
CA SER A 111 -13.25 -19.81 -32.55
C SER A 111 -14.08 -19.58 -33.83
N THR A 112 -13.59 -18.69 -34.71
CA THR A 112 -13.11 -19.05 -36.06
C THR A 112 -12.34 -17.89 -36.72
N LEU A 113 -11.38 -18.30 -37.55
CA LEU A 113 -10.40 -17.53 -38.31
C LEU A 113 -11.03 -16.95 -39.60
N ALA A 114 -10.54 -15.79 -40.07
CA ALA A 114 -10.02 -15.59 -41.44
C ALA A 114 -9.99 -14.10 -41.85
N ASP A 115 -8.77 -13.65 -42.17
CA ASP A 115 -8.34 -12.84 -43.31
C ASP A 115 -9.13 -11.58 -43.75
N SER A 116 -8.46 -10.43 -43.73
CA SER A 116 -7.94 -9.74 -44.93
C SER A 116 -7.76 -8.23 -44.70
N GLN A 117 -6.52 -7.75 -44.74
CA GLN A 117 -6.18 -6.37 -45.16
C GLN A 117 -6.32 -6.26 -46.70
N PRO A 118 -6.22 -5.09 -47.39
CA PRO A 118 -5.61 -3.81 -46.97
C PRO A 118 -6.26 -2.49 -47.52
N ALA A 119 -5.61 -1.38 -47.13
CA ALA A 119 -5.20 -0.22 -47.96
C ALA A 119 -6.06 1.05 -48.13
N SER A 120 -5.28 2.14 -48.22
CA SER A 120 -5.49 3.51 -48.73
C SER A 120 -6.18 4.52 -47.81
N ALA A 121 -5.51 5.56 -47.27
CA ALA A 121 -4.67 6.64 -47.84
C ALA A 121 -5.46 7.86 -48.34
N LEU A 122 -4.78 9.02 -48.23
CA LEU A 122 -5.08 10.39 -48.71
C LEU A 122 -5.66 11.32 -47.62
N ALA A 123 -4.84 12.16 -46.96
CA ALA A 123 -4.34 13.49 -47.39
C ALA A 123 -5.39 14.59 -47.06
N ASP A 124 -5.09 15.81 -46.61
CA ASP A 124 -3.88 16.61 -46.75
C ASP A 124 -3.90 17.82 -45.77
N SER A 125 -2.69 18.27 -45.41
CA SER A 125 -2.23 19.66 -45.20
C SER A 125 -3.05 20.70 -44.41
N VAL A 126 -2.42 21.35 -43.41
CA VAL A 126 -1.75 22.66 -43.56
C VAL A 126 -1.08 23.07 -42.23
N THR A 127 0.04 23.76 -42.39
CA THR A 127 1.17 23.96 -41.48
C THR A 127 1.20 25.39 -40.91
N THR A 128 1.25 25.52 -39.56
CA THR A 128 1.95 26.54 -38.72
C THR A 128 1.62 28.06 -38.82
N PRO A 129 2.19 28.94 -37.96
CA PRO A 129 2.58 28.87 -36.53
C PRO A 129 2.06 30.11 -35.72
N LEU A 130 2.37 30.21 -34.42
CA LEU A 130 3.00 31.39 -33.74
C LEU A 130 2.59 31.59 -32.26
N VAL A 131 3.57 31.31 -31.40
CA VAL A 131 4.00 32.00 -30.16
C VAL A 131 3.20 31.81 -28.85
N PRO A 132 3.90 31.54 -27.72
CA PRO A 132 3.30 31.14 -26.45
C PRO A 132 2.83 32.33 -25.61
N LYS A 133 1.64 32.20 -25.01
CA LYS A 133 1.15 33.12 -23.99
C LYS A 133 1.81 32.80 -22.63
N PRO A 134 2.29 33.79 -21.85
CA PRO A 134 2.93 33.54 -20.57
C PRO A 134 1.97 32.87 -19.58
N LEU A 135 2.45 31.82 -18.92
CA LEU A 135 1.77 31.13 -17.84
C LEU A 135 1.52 32.11 -16.67
N PRO A 136 0.29 32.22 -16.15
CA PRO A 136 0.10 32.91 -14.88
C PRO A 136 0.77 32.08 -13.77
N LEU A 137 1.54 32.81 -12.97
CA LEU A 137 2.14 32.41 -11.70
C LEU A 137 1.15 31.53 -10.91
N VAL A 138 1.56 30.29 -10.64
CA VAL A 138 0.83 29.37 -9.77
C VAL A 138 0.58 30.04 -8.42
N ASP A 139 -0.68 30.34 -8.13
CA ASP A 139 -1.09 30.74 -6.80
C ASP A 139 -0.87 29.52 -5.89
N LEU A 140 -0.02 29.70 -4.90
CA LEU A 140 0.35 28.66 -3.95
C LEU A 140 -0.89 28.46 -3.09
N LEU A 141 -1.73 27.49 -3.47
CA LEU A 141 -2.96 27.18 -2.79
C LEU A 141 -2.61 26.77 -1.34
N GLU A 142 -2.64 27.73 -0.42
CA GLU A 142 -2.52 27.47 1.01
C GLU A 142 -3.71 26.58 1.38
N THR A 143 -3.46 25.27 1.40
CA THR A 143 -4.45 24.29 1.80
C THR A 143 -4.64 24.44 3.30
N ARG A 144 -5.56 25.31 3.71
CA ARG A 144 -6.02 25.44 5.10
C ARG A 144 -6.80 24.18 5.43
N ILE A 145 -6.12 23.19 6.02
CA ILE A 145 -6.76 21.99 6.56
C ILE A 145 -7.51 22.41 7.83
N GLY A 146 -8.83 22.55 7.75
CA GLY A 146 -9.70 22.70 8.91
C GLY A 146 -9.85 21.38 9.63
N ILE A 147 -9.27 21.23 10.82
CA ILE A 147 -9.52 20.09 11.71
C ILE A 147 -10.79 20.42 12.50
N PHE A 148 -11.93 19.84 12.10
CA PHE A 148 -13.17 19.97 12.85
C PHE A 148 -13.18 18.95 13.99
N PHE A 149 -13.18 19.44 15.23
CA PHE A 149 -13.45 18.60 16.40
C PHE A 149 -14.97 18.43 16.51
N ASP A 150 -15.50 17.41 15.83
CA ASP A 150 -16.94 17.11 15.74
C ASP A 150 -17.52 16.44 17.01
N GLY A 151 -16.71 16.27 18.07
CA GLY A 151 -17.12 15.65 19.32
C GLY A 151 -17.48 14.16 19.21
N THR A 152 -17.25 13.50 18.07
CA THR A 152 -17.67 12.11 17.83
C THR A 152 -16.81 11.06 18.52
N GLN A 153 -15.70 11.47 19.15
CA GLN A 153 -14.80 10.58 19.90
C GLN A 153 -14.28 9.37 19.09
N ASN A 154 -14.33 9.42 17.77
CA ASN A 154 -13.89 8.32 16.90
C ASN A 154 -12.36 8.07 16.96
N ASN A 155 -11.61 8.95 17.62
CA ASN A 155 -10.17 8.77 17.91
C ASN A 155 -9.88 8.48 19.40
N MET A 156 -10.90 8.12 20.19
CA MET A 156 -10.78 7.94 21.66
C MET A 156 -9.71 6.93 22.06
N HIS A 157 -9.51 5.89 21.26
CA HIS A 157 -8.50 4.88 21.54
C HIS A 157 -7.08 5.46 21.45
N ASN A 158 -6.76 6.18 20.36
CA ASN A 158 -5.45 6.85 20.24
C ASN A 158 -5.30 7.98 21.28
N SER A 159 -6.39 8.64 21.67
CA SER A 159 -6.35 9.64 22.75
C SER A 159 -5.99 9.02 24.10
N LYS A 160 -6.55 7.85 24.44
CA LYS A 160 -6.20 7.11 25.67
C LYS A 160 -4.75 6.61 25.62
N LEU A 161 -4.27 6.20 24.45
CA LEU A 161 -2.88 5.80 24.25
C LEU A 161 -1.91 6.97 24.49
N ARG A 162 -2.27 8.18 24.03
CA ARG A 162 -1.50 9.40 24.32
C ARG A 162 -1.39 9.66 25.81
N GLU A 163 -2.51 9.57 26.54
CA GLU A 163 -2.53 9.78 27.98
C GLU A 163 -1.67 8.74 28.75
N GLN A 164 -1.66 7.49 28.29
CA GLN A 164 -0.79 6.46 28.85
C GLN A 164 0.69 6.75 28.59
N CYS A 165 1.02 7.23 27.39
CA CYS A 165 2.40 7.60 27.03
C CYS A 165 2.88 8.80 27.85
N GLU A 166 2.02 9.80 28.03
CA GLU A 166 2.28 11.00 28.84
C GLU A 166 2.46 10.67 30.32
N ARG A 167 1.60 9.82 30.89
CA ARG A 167 1.75 9.32 32.26
C ARG A 167 3.04 8.49 32.45
N ALA A 168 3.43 7.71 31.43
CA ALA A 168 4.67 6.95 31.47
C ALA A 168 5.90 7.89 31.42
N SER A 169 5.86 8.96 30.62
CA SER A 169 6.94 9.94 30.60
C SER A 169 7.05 10.70 31.92
N ASP A 170 5.95 11.06 32.57
CA ASP A 170 5.96 11.74 33.88
C ASP A 170 6.61 10.87 34.97
N ALA A 171 6.28 9.57 34.98
CA ALA A 171 6.86 8.63 35.94
C ALA A 171 8.37 8.44 35.74
N VAL A 172 8.82 8.44 34.48
CA VAL A 172 10.25 8.39 34.14
C VAL A 172 10.94 9.70 34.54
N CYS A 173 10.36 10.86 34.25
CA CYS A 173 10.91 12.16 34.63
C CYS A 173 11.03 12.30 36.15
N SER A 174 9.99 11.92 36.91
CA SER A 174 10.03 11.97 38.38
C SER A 174 11.06 11.01 38.99
N SER A 175 11.25 9.84 38.37
CA SER A 175 12.29 8.89 38.79
C SER A 175 13.69 9.42 38.50
N ILE A 176 13.86 10.10 37.37
CA ILE A 176 15.11 10.77 37.01
C ILE A 176 15.36 11.92 38.00
N GLU A 177 14.42 12.83 38.24
CA GLU A 177 14.55 13.94 39.20
C GLU A 177 14.94 13.49 40.62
N LYS A 178 14.46 12.32 41.07
CA LYS A 178 14.89 11.73 42.36
C LYS A 178 16.34 11.25 42.38
N LEU A 179 16.90 10.88 41.22
CA LEU A 179 18.27 10.41 41.07
C LEU A 179 19.27 11.56 40.89
N ILE A 180 18.87 12.67 40.26
CA ILE A 180 19.74 13.82 39.98
C ILE A 180 19.47 15.06 40.86
N GLY A 181 18.42 15.04 41.69
CA GLY A 181 17.97 16.20 42.47
C GLY A 181 17.11 17.14 41.62
N ALA A 182 16.08 17.75 42.21
CA ALA A 182 15.14 18.60 41.48
C ALA A 182 15.86 19.78 40.80
N GLY A 183 15.69 19.94 39.48
CA GLY A 183 16.12 21.13 38.74
C GLY A 183 17.14 20.94 37.61
N THR A 184 17.48 19.71 37.19
CA THR A 184 18.38 19.51 36.04
C THR A 184 17.61 19.08 34.78
N SER A 185 17.26 20.05 33.94
CA SER A 185 16.88 19.84 32.53
C SER A 185 18.14 19.76 31.67
N TYR A 186 18.14 18.87 30.67
CA TYR A 186 19.20 18.77 29.67
C TYR A 186 18.81 19.63 28.46
N ASP A 187 19.30 20.85 28.40
CA ASP A 187 19.07 21.70 27.24
C ASP A 187 20.03 21.25 26.12
N ASN A 188 19.50 21.05 24.91
CA ASN A 188 20.20 20.57 23.70
C ASN A 188 21.31 21.51 23.17
N GLN A 189 21.92 22.31 24.04
CA GLN A 189 23.01 23.24 23.76
C GLN A 189 24.24 23.04 24.66
N GLY A 190 24.29 21.98 25.46
CA GLY A 190 25.52 21.55 26.14
C GLY A 190 25.92 22.42 27.34
N GLY A 191 24.95 23.01 28.03
CA GLY A 191 25.15 23.67 29.32
C GLY A 191 23.96 23.42 30.22
N ILE A 192 24.22 23.10 31.49
CA ILE A 192 23.18 22.95 32.52
C ILE A 192 22.67 24.36 32.83
N ALA A 193 21.48 24.71 32.34
CA ALA A 193 20.80 25.91 32.79
C ALA A 193 19.91 25.54 34.00
N LEU A 194 20.14 26.20 35.13
CA LEU A 194 19.16 26.23 36.22
C LEU A 194 17.96 27.08 35.76
N CYS A 195 16.75 26.66 36.12
CA CYS A 195 15.56 27.50 36.06
C CYS A 195 15.74 28.79 36.86
#